data_AF-A0A2B7Z210-F1
#
_entry.id   AF-A0A2B7Z210-F1
#
_cell.length_a   1.000
_cell.length_b   1.000
_cell.length_c   1.000
_cell.angle_alpha   90.00
_cell.angle_beta   90.00
_cell.angle_gamma   90.00
#
_symmetry.space_group_name_H-M   'P 1'
#
loop_
_entity.id
_entity.type
_entity.pdbx_description
1 polymer ?
#
loop_
_entity_poly.entity_id
_entity_poly.type
_entity_poly.pdbx_seq_one_letter_code
_entity_poly.pdbx_strand_id
1 'polypeptide(L)'
;MSHTASKTWVSKETKEYEAWTKVRDSVVHISPLSPYIPKSFGEWIALKIAQKEAICSRIARRIATRNETRDHAAVIAVSPALGVKELSDNLSLVLARETIWVPVERYPADRLLAAWPTIDELKHEGDDRSKSGYSRFPPLPRDPGNETVNWKQRSPLAQRPFDDVGRPIIADGGVPPNYPEQEMLRLVGDGLLADLNN
;
A
#
# COMPACT_ATOMS: atom_id res chain seq x y z
N MET A 1 40.26 -15.91 9.15
CA MET A 1 39.11 -16.66 9.70
C MET A 1 38.69 -17.67 8.64
N SER A 2 38.78 -18.98 8.94
CA SER A 2 38.44 -20.04 7.99
C SER A 2 36.94 -20.34 8.06
N HIS A 3 36.21 -20.09 6.98
CA HIS A 3 34.80 -20.46 6.84
C HIS A 3 34.69 -21.77 6.06
N THR A 4 34.82 -22.90 6.76
CA THR A 4 34.52 -24.21 6.19
C THR A 4 33.01 -24.43 6.26
N ALA A 5 32.26 -23.96 5.27
CA ALA A 5 30.84 -24.30 5.14
C ALA A 5 30.71 -25.65 4.41
N SER A 6 30.99 -26.76 5.09
CA SER A 6 30.73 -28.09 4.52
C SER A 6 29.22 -28.29 4.43
N LYS A 7 28.67 -28.32 3.22
CA LYS A 7 27.28 -28.75 2.98
C LYS A 7 27.21 -30.26 3.11
N THR A 8 27.24 -30.77 4.33
CA THR A 8 26.95 -32.18 4.60
C THR A 8 25.45 -32.41 4.44
N TRP A 9 25.08 -33.45 3.73
CA TRP A 9 23.69 -33.87 3.68
C TRP A 9 23.28 -34.32 5.09
N VAL A 10 22.14 -33.81 5.57
CA VAL A 10 21.59 -34.14 6.88
C VAL A 10 20.16 -34.63 6.66
N SER A 11 19.83 -35.73 7.35
CA SER A 11 18.50 -36.33 7.27
C SER A 11 17.42 -35.33 7.75
N LYS A 12 16.18 -35.52 7.30
CA LYS A 12 15.06 -34.66 7.74
C LYS A 12 14.82 -34.74 9.25
N GLU A 13 14.97 -35.93 9.82
CA GLU A 13 14.80 -36.17 11.25
C GLU A 13 15.86 -35.43 12.06
N THR A 14 17.14 -35.54 11.66
CA THR A 14 18.24 -34.83 12.33
C THR A 14 18.06 -33.32 12.24
N LYS A 15 17.60 -32.78 11.11
CA LYS A 15 17.27 -31.34 10.97
C LYS A 15 16.16 -30.90 11.93
N GLU A 16 15.12 -31.69 12.11
CA GLU A 16 14.04 -31.36 13.04
C GLU A 16 14.50 -31.47 14.49
N TYR A 17 15.37 -32.44 14.81
CA TYR A 17 15.95 -32.57 16.15
C TYR A 17 16.87 -31.39 16.51
N GLU A 18 17.69 -30.94 15.56
CA GLU A 18 18.51 -29.73 15.71
C GLU A 18 17.62 -28.48 15.90
N ALA A 19 16.53 -28.37 15.13
CA ALA A 19 15.57 -27.28 15.27
C ALA A 19 14.89 -27.27 16.64
N TRP A 20 14.47 -28.44 17.14
CA TRP A 20 13.90 -28.60 18.47
C TRP A 20 14.90 -28.19 19.55
N THR A 21 16.15 -28.66 19.46
CA THR A 21 17.23 -28.32 20.40
C THR A 21 17.43 -26.80 20.48
N LYS A 22 17.51 -26.14 19.32
CA LYS A 22 17.64 -24.67 19.26
C LYS A 22 16.46 -23.95 19.89
N VAL A 23 15.23 -24.41 19.64
CA VAL A 23 14.03 -23.80 20.22
C VAL A 23 13.99 -24.01 21.72
N ARG A 24 14.22 -25.24 22.19
CA ARG A 24 14.27 -25.58 23.61
C ARG A 24 15.25 -24.66 24.37
N ASP A 25 16.45 -24.49 23.84
CA ASP A 25 17.50 -23.70 24.50
C ASP A 25 17.18 -22.19 24.45
N SER A 26 16.65 -21.68 23.32
CA SER A 26 16.29 -20.25 23.20
C SER A 26 15.07 -19.85 24.04
N VAL A 27 14.09 -20.74 24.20
CA VAL A 27 12.84 -20.46 24.91
C VAL A 27 13.08 -20.15 26.39
N VAL A 28 14.11 -20.74 27.00
CA VAL A 28 14.51 -20.44 28.40
C VAL A 28 14.82 -18.95 28.58
N HIS A 29 15.34 -18.29 27.54
CA HIS A 29 15.66 -16.86 27.59
C HIS A 29 14.52 -15.97 27.11
N ILE A 30 13.71 -16.44 26.15
CA ILE A 30 12.63 -15.63 25.54
C ILE A 30 11.36 -15.66 26.39
N SER A 31 10.97 -16.84 26.88
CA SER A 31 9.68 -17.05 27.54
C SER A 31 9.74 -18.25 28.51
N PRO A 32 10.49 -18.14 29.62
CA PRO A 32 10.73 -19.25 30.55
C PRO A 32 9.47 -19.80 31.23
N LEU A 33 8.42 -18.99 31.39
CA LEU A 33 7.21 -19.35 32.12
C LEU A 33 6.05 -19.81 31.22
N SER A 34 6.28 -20.01 29.92
CA SER A 34 5.20 -20.43 29.02
C SER A 34 4.78 -21.88 29.30
N PRO A 35 3.48 -22.16 29.48
CA PRO A 35 2.99 -23.52 29.67
C PRO A 35 2.95 -24.34 28.37
N TYR A 36 3.17 -23.71 27.21
CA TYR A 36 3.03 -24.31 25.88
C TYR A 36 4.36 -24.72 25.24
N ILE A 37 5.41 -24.87 26.05
CA ILE A 37 6.74 -25.25 25.58
C ILE A 37 6.77 -26.79 25.44
N PRO A 38 7.09 -27.33 24.26
CA PRO A 38 7.23 -28.78 24.09
C PRO A 38 8.44 -29.29 24.88
N LYS A 39 8.18 -30.19 25.82
CA LYS A 39 9.18 -30.76 26.74
C LYS A 39 9.95 -31.91 26.11
N SER A 40 9.35 -32.58 25.12
CA SER A 40 9.95 -33.69 24.39
C SER A 40 9.97 -33.44 22.89
N PHE A 41 10.84 -34.18 22.18
CA PHE A 41 10.86 -34.15 20.73
C PHE A 41 9.54 -34.65 20.12
N GLY A 42 8.87 -35.61 20.75
CA GLY A 42 7.55 -36.09 20.32
C GLY A 42 6.48 -35.00 20.39
N GLU A 43 6.44 -34.24 21.49
CA GLU A 43 5.54 -33.08 21.64
C GLU A 43 5.85 -31.98 20.61
N TRP A 44 7.13 -31.76 20.29
CA TRP A 44 7.54 -30.82 19.24
C TRP A 44 6.99 -31.23 17.87
N ILE A 45 7.09 -32.50 17.49
CA ILE A 45 6.55 -33.01 16.23
C ILE A 45 5.02 -32.89 16.22
N ALA A 46 4.34 -33.26 17.30
CA ALA A 46 2.89 -33.12 17.42
C ALA A 46 2.43 -31.66 17.27
N LEU A 47 3.13 -30.72 17.91
CA LEU A 47 2.87 -29.28 17.77
C LEU A 47 3.03 -28.82 16.32
N LYS A 48 4.07 -29.28 15.62
CA LYS A 48 4.33 -28.91 14.22
C LYS A 48 3.25 -29.44 13.30
N ILE A 49 2.77 -30.67 13.53
CA ILE A 49 1.63 -31.24 12.79
C ILE A 49 0.39 -30.39 13.01
N ALA A 50 0.04 -30.11 14.27
CA ALA A 50 -1.13 -29.29 14.61
C ALA A 50 -1.05 -27.86 14.01
N GLN A 51 0.14 -27.25 13.99
CA GLN A 51 0.35 -25.96 13.33
C GLN A 51 0.11 -26.03 11.82
N LYS A 52 0.60 -27.09 11.16
CA LYS A 52 0.40 -27.28 9.72
C LYS A 52 -1.08 -27.50 9.40
N GLU A 53 -1.77 -28.34 10.17
CA GLU A 53 -3.20 -28.56 10.05
C GLU A 53 -3.98 -27.25 10.23
N ALA A 54 -3.71 -26.48 11.30
CA ALA A 54 -4.37 -25.21 11.54
C ALA A 54 -4.15 -24.19 10.40
N ILE A 55 -2.94 -24.15 9.83
CA ILE A 55 -2.64 -23.31 8.66
C ILE A 55 -3.47 -23.77 7.45
N CYS A 56 -3.48 -25.07 7.16
CA CYS A 56 -4.27 -25.64 6.06
C CYS A 56 -5.76 -25.34 6.24
N SER A 57 -6.33 -25.58 7.42
CA SER A 57 -7.74 -25.29 7.72
C SER A 57 -8.05 -23.79 7.62
N ARG A 58 -7.13 -22.91 8.02
CA ARG A 58 -7.31 -21.45 7.87
C ARG A 58 -7.31 -21.04 6.40
N ILE A 59 -6.43 -21.62 5.59
CA ILE A 59 -6.39 -21.37 4.14
C ILE A 59 -7.66 -21.90 3.49
N ALA A 60 -8.07 -23.13 3.79
CA ALA A 60 -9.29 -23.72 3.27
C ALA A 60 -10.53 -22.88 3.60
N ARG A 61 -10.66 -22.40 4.86
CA ARG A 61 -11.74 -21.48 5.25
C ARG A 61 -11.70 -20.18 4.44
N ARG A 62 -10.54 -19.55 4.28
CA ARG A 62 -10.41 -18.32 3.47
C ARG A 62 -10.82 -18.54 2.01
N ILE A 63 -10.47 -19.69 1.44
CA ILE A 63 -10.87 -20.05 0.07
C ILE A 63 -12.38 -20.26 0.01
N ALA A 64 -12.96 -20.99 0.96
CA ALA A 64 -14.40 -21.22 1.03
C ALA A 64 -15.18 -19.90 1.16
N THR A 65 -14.80 -19.04 2.12
CA THR A 65 -15.43 -17.72 2.29
C THR A 65 -15.27 -16.86 1.04
N ARG A 66 -14.09 -16.88 0.38
CA ARG A 66 -13.89 -16.14 -0.86
C ARG A 66 -14.80 -16.66 -1.98
N ASN A 67 -14.95 -17.97 -2.11
CA ASN A 67 -15.83 -18.57 -3.10
C ASN A 67 -17.29 -18.24 -2.81
N GLU A 68 -17.74 -18.36 -1.56
CA GLU A 68 -19.10 -17.95 -1.14
C GLU A 68 -19.34 -16.47 -1.44
N THR A 69 -18.40 -15.58 -1.12
CA THR A 69 -18.53 -14.16 -1.48
C THR A 69 -18.51 -13.94 -2.99
N ARG A 70 -17.85 -14.79 -3.78
CA ARG A 70 -17.84 -14.68 -5.24
C ARG A 70 -19.15 -15.17 -5.86
N ASP A 71 -19.73 -16.21 -5.26
CA ASP A 71 -20.98 -16.83 -5.71
C ASP A 71 -22.20 -15.99 -5.27
N HIS A 72 -22.10 -15.29 -4.13
CA HIS A 72 -23.14 -14.40 -3.61
C HIS A 72 -22.92 -12.91 -3.92
N ALA A 73 -21.71 -12.48 -4.28
CA ALA A 73 -21.56 -11.19 -4.92
C ALA A 73 -22.17 -11.32 -6.31
N ALA A 74 -23.42 -10.87 -6.45
CA ALA A 74 -23.78 -10.16 -7.66
C ALA A 74 -22.61 -9.21 -7.90
N VAL A 75 -21.84 -9.45 -8.96
CA VAL A 75 -20.81 -8.52 -9.38
C VAL A 75 -21.55 -7.22 -9.54
N ILE A 76 -21.49 -6.35 -8.53
CA ILE A 76 -21.90 -4.97 -8.67
C ILE A 76 -20.88 -4.49 -9.68
N ALA A 77 -21.26 -4.56 -10.95
CA ALA A 77 -20.53 -3.93 -12.01
C ALA A 77 -20.45 -2.50 -11.54
N VAL A 78 -19.26 -2.10 -11.09
CA VAL A 78 -19.00 -0.72 -10.74
C VAL A 78 -19.17 0.00 -12.06
N SER A 79 -20.37 0.50 -12.30
CA SER A 79 -20.63 1.34 -13.43
C SER A 79 -19.72 2.55 -13.28
N PRO A 80 -19.08 3.00 -14.36
CA PRO A 80 -18.32 4.24 -14.32
C PRO A 80 -19.18 5.33 -13.68
N ALA A 81 -18.58 6.14 -12.80
CA ALA A 81 -19.28 7.27 -12.21
C ALA A 81 -19.90 8.11 -13.34
N LEU A 82 -21.19 8.44 -13.20
CA LEU A 82 -21.97 9.14 -14.22
C LEU A 82 -22.07 8.43 -15.59
N GLY A 83 -21.90 7.10 -15.66
CA GLY A 83 -22.23 6.33 -16.86
C GLY A 83 -21.30 6.57 -18.06
N VAL A 84 -20.00 6.77 -17.82
CA VAL A 84 -18.94 7.07 -18.83
C VAL A 84 -19.00 8.51 -19.33
N LYS A 85 -19.79 9.38 -18.71
CA LYS A 85 -19.88 10.76 -19.15
C LYS A 85 -18.58 11.50 -18.89
N GLU A 86 -18.17 12.24 -19.89
CA GLU A 86 -16.85 12.83 -20.00
C GLU A 86 -17.00 14.34 -19.86
N LEU A 87 -16.66 14.91 -18.70
CA LEU A 87 -16.77 16.36 -18.46
C LEU A 87 -15.62 17.11 -19.13
N SER A 88 -15.87 18.30 -19.68
CA SER A 88 -14.91 19.12 -20.42
C SER A 88 -14.04 20.03 -19.55
N ASP A 89 -14.29 20.06 -18.25
CA ASP A 89 -13.70 20.99 -17.28
C ASP A 89 -12.44 20.44 -16.59
N ASN A 90 -11.93 19.27 -17.03
CA ASN A 90 -10.76 18.58 -16.46
C ASN A 90 -10.87 18.28 -14.96
N LEU A 91 -12.09 18.31 -14.40
CA LEU A 91 -12.35 17.93 -13.02
C LEU A 91 -12.61 16.42 -12.92
N SER A 92 -12.28 15.85 -11.76
CA SER A 92 -12.59 14.44 -11.47
C SER A 92 -14.10 14.21 -11.40
N LEU A 93 -14.59 13.14 -12.03
CA LEU A 93 -16.02 12.82 -12.07
C LEU A 93 -16.65 12.56 -10.69
N VAL A 94 -15.87 12.11 -9.72
CA VAL A 94 -16.37 11.72 -8.40
C VAL A 94 -16.44 12.90 -7.44
N LEU A 95 -15.46 13.80 -7.49
CA LEU A 95 -15.29 14.87 -6.50
C LEU A 95 -15.39 16.26 -7.11
N ALA A 96 -15.51 16.36 -8.44
CA ALA A 96 -15.50 17.61 -9.19
C ALA A 96 -14.33 18.52 -8.77
N ARG A 97 -13.17 17.90 -8.55
CA ARG A 97 -11.92 18.58 -8.18
C ARG A 97 -10.82 18.28 -9.18
N GLU A 98 -9.96 19.26 -9.39
CA GLU A 98 -8.71 19.07 -10.11
C GLU A 98 -7.86 18.00 -9.41
N THR A 99 -7.37 17.03 -10.19
CA THR A 99 -6.50 15.97 -9.68
C THR A 99 -5.48 15.57 -10.73
N ILE A 100 -4.35 15.02 -10.29
CA ILE A 100 -3.36 14.38 -11.17
C ILE A 100 -3.83 13.02 -11.69
N TRP A 101 -4.89 12.44 -11.11
CA TRP A 101 -5.43 11.13 -11.48
C TRP A 101 -6.44 11.23 -12.63
N VAL A 102 -6.05 11.86 -13.74
CA VAL A 102 -6.85 11.98 -14.96
C VAL A 102 -6.24 11.16 -16.10
N PRO A 103 -7.04 10.73 -17.10
CA PRO A 103 -6.52 10.11 -18.31
C PRO A 103 -5.46 11.00 -18.98
N VAL A 104 -4.43 10.39 -19.57
CA VAL A 104 -3.28 11.11 -20.15
C VAL A 104 -3.72 12.06 -21.26
N GLU A 105 -4.76 11.69 -22.01
CA GLU A 105 -5.34 12.47 -23.11
C GLU A 105 -5.96 13.78 -22.64
N ARG A 106 -6.35 13.86 -21.36
CA ARG A 106 -6.96 15.02 -20.72
C ARG A 106 -6.01 15.73 -19.78
N TYR A 107 -4.76 15.27 -19.69
CA TYR A 107 -3.80 15.89 -18.82
C TYR A 107 -3.54 17.32 -19.29
N PRO A 108 -3.60 18.32 -18.41
CA PRO A 108 -3.48 19.71 -18.80
C PRO A 108 -2.15 19.97 -19.54
N ALA A 109 -2.21 20.63 -20.70
CA ALA A 109 -1.03 20.89 -21.53
C ALA A 109 -0.01 21.84 -20.86
N ASP A 110 -0.44 22.58 -19.84
CA ASP A 110 0.39 23.44 -18.99
C ASP A 110 1.18 22.64 -17.94
N ARG A 111 0.96 21.33 -17.82
CA ARG A 111 1.65 20.47 -16.86
C ARG A 111 2.45 19.37 -17.53
N LEU A 112 3.60 19.11 -16.94
CA LEU A 112 4.45 18.00 -17.33
C LEU A 112 3.91 16.68 -16.76
N LEU A 113 3.93 15.64 -17.59
CA LEU A 113 3.65 14.27 -17.16
C LEU A 113 4.92 13.69 -16.52
N ALA A 114 4.87 13.37 -15.23
CA ALA A 114 5.98 12.70 -14.57
C ALA A 114 6.12 11.25 -15.06
N ALA A 115 7.36 10.78 -15.15
CA ALA A 115 7.64 9.37 -15.33
C ALA A 115 7.28 8.57 -14.07
N TRP A 116 7.12 7.25 -14.23
CA TRP A 116 7.01 6.34 -13.08
C TRP A 116 8.26 6.42 -12.21
N PRO A 117 8.11 6.34 -10.87
CA PRO A 117 9.23 6.35 -9.96
C PRO A 117 10.17 5.17 -10.20
N THR A 118 11.46 5.47 -10.09
CA THR A 118 12.54 4.50 -10.15
C THR A 118 12.61 3.64 -8.88
N ILE A 119 13.32 2.52 -8.94
CA ILE A 119 13.51 1.65 -7.77
C ILE A 119 14.25 2.35 -6.63
N ASP A 120 15.11 3.31 -6.94
CA ASP A 120 15.87 4.06 -5.93
C ASP A 120 14.98 5.09 -5.22
N GLU A 121 14.07 5.74 -5.94
CA GLU A 121 13.02 6.60 -5.37
C GLU A 121 12.11 5.79 -4.45
N LEU A 122 11.65 4.62 -4.90
CA LEU A 122 10.81 3.73 -4.13
C LEU A 122 11.49 3.24 -2.83
N LYS A 123 12.80 2.98 -2.86
CA LYS A 123 13.57 2.60 -1.65
C LYS A 123 13.75 3.79 -0.70
N HIS A 124 14.07 4.96 -1.24
CA HIS A 124 14.32 6.15 -0.42
C HIS A 124 13.05 6.61 0.30
N GLU A 125 11.92 6.58 -0.40
CA GLU A 125 10.60 6.86 0.16
C GLU A 125 9.88 5.59 0.64
N GLY A 126 10.64 4.50 0.83
CA GLY A 126 10.21 3.17 1.26
C GLY A 126 10.88 2.72 2.56
N ASP A 127 12.01 2.02 2.43
CA ASP A 127 12.74 1.48 3.58
C ASP A 127 13.48 2.58 4.36
N ASP A 128 13.91 3.66 3.68
CA ASP A 128 14.58 4.82 4.29
C ASP A 128 13.61 5.95 4.72
N ARG A 129 12.29 5.68 4.77
CA ARG A 129 11.22 6.65 5.14
C ARG A 129 11.48 7.44 6.42
N SER A 130 12.14 6.84 7.40
CA SER A 130 12.49 7.51 8.66
C SER A 130 13.42 8.72 8.49
N LYS A 131 14.10 8.84 7.35
CA LYS A 131 15.10 9.89 7.06
C LYS A 131 14.62 10.90 6.02
N SER A 132 13.64 10.56 5.18
CA SER A 132 13.23 11.39 4.04
C SER A 132 12.13 12.41 4.39
N GLY A 133 11.47 12.26 5.53
CA GLY A 133 10.38 13.16 5.97
C GLY A 133 9.04 12.92 5.27
N TYR A 134 9.02 12.07 4.25
CA TYR A 134 7.81 11.56 3.63
C TYR A 134 7.26 10.41 4.47
N SER A 135 5.98 10.49 4.84
CA SER A 135 5.30 9.53 5.72
C SER A 135 5.04 8.19 5.00
N ARG A 136 3.84 7.61 5.15
CA ARG A 136 3.46 6.34 4.49
C ARG A 136 3.04 6.51 3.03
N PHE A 137 3.45 7.60 2.38
CA PHE A 137 3.04 7.91 1.00
C PHE A 137 4.07 7.38 -0.01
N PRO A 138 3.63 6.97 -1.22
CA PRO A 138 4.53 6.70 -2.34
C PRO A 138 5.38 7.92 -2.71
N PRO A 139 6.49 7.73 -3.44
CA PRO A 139 7.30 8.84 -3.91
C PRO A 139 6.51 9.85 -4.70
N LEU A 140 6.70 11.14 -4.37
CA LEU A 140 6.03 12.22 -5.08
C LEU A 140 6.47 12.23 -6.55
N PRO A 141 5.54 12.41 -7.51
CA PRO A 141 5.87 12.62 -8.90
C PRO A 141 6.83 13.81 -9.06
N ARG A 142 7.84 13.70 -9.92
CA ARG A 142 8.89 14.74 -10.12
C ARG A 142 8.92 15.23 -11.56
N ASP A 143 9.46 16.43 -11.75
CA ASP A 143 9.67 16.99 -13.09
C ASP A 143 10.47 16.01 -13.97
N PRO A 144 10.06 15.81 -15.23
CA PRO A 144 10.84 15.04 -16.18
C PRO A 144 12.16 15.76 -16.44
N GLY A 145 13.23 15.23 -15.84
CA GLY A 145 14.59 15.74 -15.97
C GLY A 145 15.43 14.88 -16.90
N ASN A 146 16.53 15.45 -17.41
CA ASN A 146 17.55 14.72 -18.16
C ASN A 146 18.05 13.51 -17.34
N GLU A 147 18.24 12.35 -17.98
CA GLU A 147 18.72 11.10 -17.36
C GLU A 147 20.02 11.29 -16.58
N THR A 148 20.84 12.26 -16.97
CA THR A 148 22.10 12.61 -16.32
C THR A 148 21.94 13.30 -14.96
N VAL A 149 20.77 13.89 -14.68
CA VAL A 149 20.49 14.58 -13.42
C VAL A 149 19.92 13.58 -12.42
N ASN A 150 20.58 13.47 -11.26
CA ASN A 150 20.14 12.62 -10.16
C ASN A 150 18.70 12.98 -9.76
N TRP A 151 17.85 11.97 -9.60
CA TRP A 151 16.45 12.15 -9.26
C TRP A 151 16.21 13.00 -7.99
N LYS A 152 17.14 12.95 -7.02
CA LYS A 152 17.06 13.75 -5.78
C LYS A 152 17.16 15.25 -6.02
N GLN A 153 17.79 15.66 -7.12
CA GLN A 153 17.93 17.05 -7.51
C GLN A 153 16.73 17.55 -8.33
N ARG A 154 15.82 16.66 -8.74
CA ARG A 154 14.62 17.02 -9.49
C ARG A 154 13.53 17.47 -8.53
N SER A 155 12.93 18.60 -8.82
CA SER A 155 11.82 19.13 -8.02
C SER A 155 10.59 18.20 -8.13
N PRO A 156 9.88 17.94 -7.02
CA PRO A 156 8.55 17.36 -7.09
C PRO A 156 7.62 18.22 -7.93
N LEU A 157 6.74 17.59 -8.72
CA LEU A 157 5.68 18.29 -9.42
C LEU A 157 4.76 18.99 -8.43
N ALA A 158 4.27 20.17 -8.80
CA ALA A 158 3.30 20.89 -8.01
C ALA A 158 2.00 20.06 -7.87
N GLN A 159 1.70 19.61 -6.66
CA GLN A 159 0.47 18.87 -6.37
C GLN A 159 -0.74 19.79 -6.46
N ARG A 160 -1.89 19.25 -6.88
CA ARG A 160 -3.17 19.95 -6.74
C ARG A 160 -3.60 19.90 -5.26
N PRO A 161 -4.41 20.85 -4.78
CA PRO A 161 -4.85 20.87 -3.38
C PRO A 161 -5.51 19.55 -2.91
N PHE A 162 -6.17 18.83 -3.83
CA PHE A 162 -6.76 17.53 -3.52
C PHE A 162 -5.72 16.41 -3.39
N ASP A 163 -4.62 16.47 -4.14
CA ASP A 163 -3.57 15.44 -4.17
C ASP A 163 -2.40 15.72 -3.22
N ASP A 164 -2.45 16.84 -2.48
CA ASP A 164 -1.42 17.23 -1.52
C ASP A 164 -1.44 16.27 -0.33
N VAL A 165 -0.35 15.50 -0.19
CA VAL A 165 -0.21 14.43 0.82
C VAL A 165 1.13 14.52 1.52
N GLY A 166 1.21 14.03 2.75
CA GLY A 166 2.48 13.96 3.48
C GLY A 166 2.96 15.27 4.09
N ARG A 167 2.21 16.37 3.96
CA ARG A 167 2.43 17.57 4.76
C ARG A 167 1.91 17.35 6.18
N PRO A 168 2.71 17.59 7.23
CA PRO A 168 2.19 17.58 8.59
C PRO A 168 1.13 18.67 8.70
N ILE A 169 -0.10 18.28 9.09
CA ILE A 169 -1.12 19.24 9.49
C ILE A 169 -0.65 19.82 10.82
N ILE A 170 0.05 20.95 10.76
CA ILE A 170 0.29 21.78 11.94
C ILE A 170 -1.06 22.41 12.21
N ALA A 171 -1.80 21.84 13.16
CA ALA A 171 -3.14 22.28 13.51
C ALA A 171 -3.09 23.69 14.09
N ASP A 172 -3.12 24.70 13.23
CA ASP A 172 -3.22 26.08 13.64
C ASP A 172 -4.70 26.46 13.63
N GLY A 173 -5.44 26.04 14.67
CA GLY A 173 -6.74 26.58 15.11
C GLY A 173 -7.80 26.91 14.05
N GLY A 174 -7.76 26.31 12.86
CA GLY A 174 -8.49 26.78 11.70
C GLY A 174 -10.00 26.68 11.88
N VAL A 175 -10.67 27.83 11.88
CA VAL A 175 -12.13 27.94 11.78
C VAL A 175 -12.57 27.12 10.56
N PRO A 176 -13.61 26.26 10.67
CA PRO A 176 -14.12 25.54 9.51
C PRO A 176 -14.49 26.55 8.42
N PRO A 177 -14.00 26.40 7.19
CA PRO A 177 -14.29 27.33 6.11
C PRO A 177 -15.81 27.40 5.91
N ASN A 178 -16.37 28.58 6.10
CA ASN A 178 -17.76 28.87 5.75
C ASN A 178 -17.80 29.03 4.24
N TYR A 179 -18.21 27.99 3.52
CA TYR A 179 -18.29 28.01 2.06
C TYR A 179 -19.57 28.74 1.62
N PRO A 180 -19.51 29.99 1.13
CA PRO A 180 -20.69 30.62 0.52
C PRO A 180 -21.18 29.77 -0.66
N GLU A 181 -22.49 29.78 -0.91
CA GLU A 181 -23.17 29.00 -1.97
C GLU A 181 -22.54 29.15 -3.36
N GLN A 182 -21.98 30.33 -3.65
CA GLN A 182 -21.26 30.62 -4.89
C GLN A 182 -19.94 29.84 -5.02
N GLU A 183 -19.28 29.52 -3.90
CA GLU A 183 -18.09 28.68 -3.87
C GLU A 183 -18.46 27.20 -3.95
N MET A 184 -19.64 26.81 -3.44
CA MET A 184 -20.17 25.46 -3.63
C MET A 184 -20.47 25.16 -5.09
N LEU A 185 -21.01 26.11 -5.86
CA LEU A 185 -21.25 25.95 -7.30
C LEU A 185 -19.93 25.77 -8.08
N ARG A 186 -18.85 26.45 -7.68
CA ARG A 186 -17.51 26.23 -8.27
C ARG A 186 -16.98 24.82 -8.04
N LEU A 187 -17.39 24.16 -6.95
CA LEU A 187 -16.97 22.79 -6.63
C LEU A 187 -17.72 21.73 -7.43
N VAL A 188 -18.82 22.08 -8.09
CA VAL A 188 -19.60 21.14 -8.93
C VAL A 188 -19.04 21.08 -10.35
N GLY A 189 -18.45 22.18 -10.84
CA GLY A 189 -17.91 22.30 -12.19
C GLY A 189 -18.97 22.67 -13.22
N ASP A 190 -18.62 23.59 -14.13
CA ASP A 190 -19.52 24.06 -15.18
C ASP A 190 -19.90 22.93 -16.16
N GLY A 191 -19.03 21.94 -16.33
CA GLY A 191 -19.29 20.76 -17.15
C GLY A 191 -20.46 19.95 -16.63
N LEU A 192 -20.46 19.63 -15.32
CA LEU A 192 -21.53 18.86 -14.70
C LEU A 192 -22.86 19.65 -14.66
N LEU A 193 -22.79 20.95 -14.41
CA LEU A 193 -23.97 21.82 -14.39
C LEU A 193 -24.62 21.96 -15.78
N ALA A 194 -23.83 22.09 -16.84
CA ALA A 194 -24.36 22.10 -18.21
C ALA A 194 -25.06 20.78 -18.57
N ASP A 195 -24.56 19.70 -18.00
CA ASP A 195 -24.99 18.35 -18.30
C ASP A 195 -26.27 17.91 -17.56
N LEU A 196 -26.51 18.49 -16.38
CA LEU A 196 -27.76 18.33 -15.61
C LEU A 196 -28.93 19.17 -16.13
N ASN A 197 -28.63 20.24 -16.89
CA ASN A 197 -29.62 21.16 -17.44
C ASN A 197 -30.10 20.77 -18.86
N ASN A 198 -29.62 19.64 -19.40
CA ASN A 198 -30.07 19.03 -20.66
C ASN A 198 -30.92 17.78 -20.39
#